data_AF-A0AAD1A0M2-F1
#
_entry.id   AF-A0AAD1A0M2-F1
#
_cell.length_a   1.000
_cell.length_b   1.000
_cell.length_c   1.000
_cell.angle_alpha   90.00
_cell.angle_beta   90.00
_cell.angle_gamma   90.00
#
_symmetry.space_group_name_H-M   'P 1'
#
loop_
_entity.id
_entity.type
_entity.pdbx_description
1 polymer ?
#
loop_
_entity_poly.entity_id
_entity_poly.type
_entity_poly.pdbx_seq_one_letter_code
_entity_poly.pdbx_strand_id
1 'polypeptide(L)'
;MNKVYCWYPKLPNVGHASMDISFGAGGGKAEYVSWWPRGQGDKGTPGAKPLKPAEQFGAATPDYAHDVAAEGRSPDKAVVIDCLDEDRMRAKYYEMKKDLTYNMTVKNCASAVANVLLAGGACLSFDCLNYAKKAVWTPAETLTFALLINSEARVIKAGIAKGFKPAMQWTMPSFGSRGW
;
A
#
# COMPACT_ATOMS: atom_id res chain seq x y z
N MET A 1 7.34 1.37 14.75
CA MET A 1 7.44 0.06 14.06
C MET A 1 6.28 -0.02 13.08
N ASN A 2 6.49 -0.52 11.88
CA ASN A 2 5.43 -0.68 10.88
C ASN A 2 4.90 -2.11 10.90
N LYS A 3 3.65 -2.33 10.50
CA LYS A 3 3.07 -3.67 10.44
C LYS A 3 2.22 -3.85 9.19
N VAL A 4 2.63 -4.77 8.32
CA VAL A 4 1.91 -5.12 7.08
C VAL A 4 0.99 -6.29 7.34
N TYR A 5 -0.24 -6.21 6.85
CA TYR A 5 -1.28 -7.24 6.96
C TYR A 5 -1.61 -7.83 5.59
N CYS A 6 -1.81 -9.13 5.55
CA CYS A 6 -2.19 -9.85 4.33
C CYS A 6 -3.41 -10.74 4.58
N TRP A 7 -4.46 -10.51 3.80
CA TRP A 7 -5.59 -11.41 3.61
C TRP A 7 -5.43 -12.09 2.24
N TYR A 8 -5.21 -13.40 2.23
CA TYR A 8 -5.23 -14.18 1.01
C TYR A 8 -6.63 -14.19 0.37
N PRO A 9 -6.73 -14.35 -0.96
CA PRO A 9 -8.03 -14.51 -1.61
C PRO A 9 -8.81 -15.69 -1.02
N LYS A 10 -10.04 -15.44 -0.59
CA LYS A 10 -11.00 -16.46 -0.12
C LYS A 10 -12.37 -16.07 -0.64
N LEU A 11 -12.91 -16.88 -1.55
CA LEU A 11 -14.15 -16.55 -2.23
C LEU A 11 -15.27 -16.21 -1.22
N PRO A 12 -16.06 -15.15 -1.48
CA PRO A 12 -16.07 -14.34 -2.71
C PRO A 12 -15.05 -13.17 -2.73
N ASN A 13 -14.18 -13.04 -1.72
CA ASN A 13 -13.24 -11.92 -1.61
C ASN A 13 -11.94 -12.18 -2.38
N VAL A 14 -11.45 -11.14 -3.04
CA VAL A 14 -10.20 -11.17 -3.84
C VAL A 14 -8.94 -11.03 -2.98
N GLY A 15 -9.11 -10.92 -1.66
CA GLY A 15 -8.03 -10.68 -0.70
C GLY A 15 -7.72 -9.19 -0.57
N HIS A 16 -6.92 -8.88 0.44
CA HIS A 16 -6.60 -7.51 0.83
C HIS A 16 -5.20 -7.37 1.42
N ALA A 17 -4.63 -6.18 1.30
CA ALA A 17 -3.39 -5.79 1.93
C ALA A 17 -3.55 -4.41 2.55
N SER A 18 -3.08 -4.27 3.78
CA SER A 18 -3.05 -2.99 4.48
C SER A 18 -1.82 -2.92 5.36
N MET A 19 -1.57 -1.75 5.96
CA MET A 19 -0.51 -1.66 6.96
C MET A 19 -0.75 -0.55 7.98
N ASP A 20 -0.21 -0.73 9.18
CA ASP A 20 0.01 0.34 10.14
C ASP A 20 1.40 0.96 9.93
N ILE A 21 1.44 2.27 9.80
CA ILE A 21 2.64 3.07 9.98
C ILE A 21 2.73 3.43 11.46
N SER A 22 3.89 3.26 12.11
CA SER A 22 4.07 3.55 13.54
C SER A 22 3.14 2.74 14.49
N PHE A 23 2.86 1.48 14.16
CA PHE A 23 2.17 0.53 15.03
C PHE A 23 2.76 0.54 16.46
N GLY A 24 1.88 0.69 17.47
CA GLY A 24 2.25 0.70 18.88
C GLY A 24 2.89 1.99 19.39
N ALA A 25 2.99 3.05 18.58
CA ALA A 25 3.64 4.32 18.97
C ALA A 25 2.79 5.25 19.86
N GLY A 26 1.60 4.80 20.29
CA GLY A 26 0.63 5.61 21.06
C GLY A 26 -0.34 6.41 20.16
N GLY A 27 -1.36 7.01 20.79
CA GLY A 27 -2.42 7.73 20.08
C GLY A 27 -1.90 8.88 19.20
N GLY A 28 -2.45 9.02 18.01
CA GLY A 28 -2.16 10.13 17.08
C GLY A 28 -0.90 10.00 16.21
N LYS A 29 -0.11 8.93 16.38
CA LYS A 29 1.09 8.67 15.54
C LYS A 29 0.90 7.53 14.54
N ALA A 30 -0.01 6.60 14.87
CA ALA A 30 -0.34 5.50 14.00
C ALA A 30 -1.22 5.97 12.84
N GLU A 31 -0.80 5.68 11.62
CA GLU A 31 -1.59 5.92 10.40
C GLU A 31 -1.85 4.57 9.74
N TYR A 32 -3.10 4.31 9.37
CA TYR A 32 -3.49 3.07 8.74
C TYR A 32 -3.63 3.25 7.23
N VAL A 33 -2.84 2.49 6.49
CA VAL A 33 -2.80 2.47 5.03
C VAL A 33 -3.71 1.37 4.54
N SER A 34 -4.84 1.76 3.95
CA SER A 34 -5.73 0.89 3.19
C SER A 34 -6.22 1.63 1.96
N TRP A 35 -6.46 0.89 0.88
CA TRP A 35 -6.93 1.44 -0.38
C TRP A 35 -8.04 0.57 -0.92
N TRP A 36 -9.28 0.93 -0.58
CA TRP A 36 -10.47 0.14 -0.84
C TRP A 36 -11.31 0.76 -1.96
N PRO A 37 -11.95 -0.03 -2.84
CA PRO A 37 -12.87 0.54 -3.83
C PRO A 37 -14.09 1.18 -3.15
N ARG A 38 -14.61 2.25 -3.74
CA ARG A 38 -15.78 2.99 -3.26
C ARG A 38 -16.87 3.04 -4.32
N GLY A 39 -18.12 3.21 -3.89
CA GLY A 39 -19.26 3.34 -4.78
C GLY A 39 -19.58 2.00 -5.44
N GLN A 40 -19.75 1.96 -6.76
CA GLN A 40 -20.09 0.71 -7.46
C GLN A 40 -19.01 -0.39 -7.35
N GLY A 41 -17.79 -0.07 -6.92
CA GLY A 41 -16.76 -1.08 -6.64
C GLY A 41 -16.81 -1.64 -5.22
N ASP A 42 -17.60 -1.05 -4.32
CA ASP A 42 -17.68 -1.44 -2.92
C ASP A 42 -18.78 -2.48 -2.70
N LYS A 43 -18.38 -3.64 -2.16
CA LYS A 43 -19.26 -4.78 -1.97
C LYS A 43 -20.28 -4.45 -0.88
N GLY A 44 -21.57 -4.62 -1.19
CA GLY A 44 -22.67 -4.35 -0.26
C GLY A 44 -23.31 -2.97 -0.43
N THR A 45 -22.85 -2.16 -1.40
CA THR A 45 -23.53 -0.92 -1.77
C THR A 45 -24.58 -1.14 -2.88
N PRO A 46 -25.66 -0.33 -2.94
CA PRO A 46 -26.62 -0.39 -4.03
C PRO A 46 -25.95 -0.15 -5.39
N GLY A 47 -26.10 -1.10 -6.32
CA GLY A 47 -25.48 -1.02 -7.65
C GLY A 47 -24.02 -1.48 -7.70
N ALA A 48 -23.55 -2.19 -6.67
CA ALA A 48 -22.22 -2.81 -6.67
C ALA A 48 -22.03 -3.74 -7.88
N LYS A 49 -20.84 -3.67 -8.48
CA LYS A 49 -20.41 -4.46 -9.62
C LYS A 49 -19.15 -5.25 -9.25
N PRO A 50 -18.94 -6.44 -9.85
CA PRO A 50 -17.67 -7.12 -9.74
C PRO A 50 -16.54 -6.22 -10.22
N LEU A 51 -15.46 -6.15 -9.46
CA LEU A 51 -14.27 -5.43 -9.86
C LEU A 51 -13.63 -6.13 -11.07
N LYS A 52 -13.50 -5.41 -12.18
CA LYS A 52 -12.84 -5.91 -13.38
C LYS A 52 -11.41 -5.35 -13.50
N PRO A 53 -10.48 -6.10 -14.11
CA PRO A 53 -9.16 -5.56 -14.43
C PRO A 53 -9.25 -4.26 -15.23
N ALA A 54 -8.37 -3.32 -14.95
CA ALA A 54 -8.28 -2.01 -15.58
C ALA A 54 -9.49 -1.04 -15.40
N GLU A 55 -10.62 -1.47 -14.84
CA GLU A 55 -11.74 -0.59 -14.51
C GLU A 55 -11.37 0.35 -13.34
N GLN A 56 -11.86 1.59 -13.40
CA GLN A 56 -11.60 2.61 -12.39
C GLN A 56 -12.82 2.84 -11.51
N PHE A 57 -12.58 2.93 -10.21
CA PHE A 57 -13.57 3.28 -9.21
C PHE A 57 -13.03 4.42 -8.33
N GLY A 58 -13.89 5.03 -7.52
CA GLY A 58 -13.40 5.85 -6.41
C GLY A 58 -12.66 4.97 -5.41
N ALA A 59 -11.71 5.54 -4.68
CA ALA A 59 -11.05 4.89 -3.55
C ALA A 59 -11.56 5.44 -2.20
N ALA A 60 -11.52 4.60 -1.18
CA ALA A 60 -11.65 4.95 0.22
C ALA A 60 -10.40 4.54 0.99
N THR A 61 -10.18 5.17 2.13
CA THR A 61 -9.08 4.90 3.07
C THR A 61 -9.67 4.44 4.41
N PRO A 62 -10.25 3.22 4.45
CA PRO A 62 -10.87 2.71 5.67
C PRO A 62 -9.84 2.43 6.76
N ASP A 63 -10.32 2.17 7.97
CA ASP A 63 -9.49 1.73 9.09
C ASP A 63 -9.37 0.19 9.17
N TYR A 64 -8.58 -0.30 10.13
CA TYR A 64 -8.36 -1.74 10.33
C TYR A 64 -9.64 -2.50 10.67
N ALA A 65 -10.53 -1.91 11.47
CA ALA A 65 -11.76 -2.57 11.88
C ALA A 65 -12.70 -2.78 10.69
N HIS A 66 -12.78 -1.80 9.81
CA HIS A 66 -13.51 -1.90 8.55
C HIS A 66 -12.93 -3.00 7.66
N ASP A 67 -11.61 -3.06 7.45
CA ASP A 67 -11.00 -4.08 6.60
C ASP A 67 -11.25 -5.50 7.14
N VAL A 68 -11.17 -5.70 8.46
CA VAL A 68 -11.51 -6.98 9.10
C VAL A 68 -12.98 -7.34 8.88
N ALA A 69 -13.89 -6.37 9.01
CA ALA A 69 -15.32 -6.58 8.81
C ALA A 69 -15.65 -6.91 7.35
N ALA A 70 -15.06 -6.17 6.40
CA ALA A 70 -15.24 -6.37 4.97
C ALA A 70 -14.70 -7.73 4.50
N GLU A 71 -13.56 -8.15 5.04
CA GLU A 71 -12.99 -9.48 4.80
C GLU A 71 -13.72 -10.60 5.57
N GLY A 72 -14.52 -10.25 6.57
CA GLY A 72 -15.24 -11.19 7.45
C GLY A 72 -14.32 -12.03 8.34
N ARG A 73 -13.06 -11.60 8.50
CA ARG A 73 -12.00 -12.37 9.18
C ARG A 73 -10.77 -11.51 9.47
N SER A 74 -9.96 -11.97 10.43
CA SER A 74 -8.62 -11.42 10.67
C SER A 74 -7.64 -11.69 9.52
N PRO A 75 -6.56 -10.89 9.38
CA PRO A 75 -5.49 -11.15 8.42
C PRO A 75 -4.94 -12.57 8.58
N ASP A 76 -4.60 -13.25 7.47
CA ASP A 76 -3.96 -14.56 7.53
C ASP A 76 -2.50 -14.46 7.99
N LYS A 77 -1.84 -13.35 7.65
CA LYS A 77 -0.45 -13.07 7.97
C LYS A 77 -0.28 -11.61 8.33
N ALA A 78 0.68 -11.35 9.22
CA ALA A 78 1.15 -10.01 9.52
C ALA A 78 2.66 -10.01 9.73
N VAL A 79 3.34 -8.96 9.26
CA VAL A 79 4.80 -8.81 9.36
C VAL A 79 5.14 -7.45 9.92
N VAL A 80 5.96 -7.42 10.97
CA VAL A 80 6.47 -6.18 11.55
C VAL A 80 7.77 -5.78 10.84
N ILE A 81 7.94 -4.50 10.54
CA ILE A 81 9.11 -3.91 9.87
C ILE A 81 9.59 -2.70 10.68
N ASP A 82 10.87 -2.68 11.05
CA ASP A 82 11.46 -1.66 11.93
C ASP A 82 12.57 -0.83 11.27
N CYS A 83 12.76 -0.98 9.96
CA CYS A 83 13.91 -0.45 9.23
C CYS A 83 13.58 0.70 8.28
N LEU A 84 12.37 1.24 8.30
CA LEU A 84 11.87 2.24 7.33
C LEU A 84 11.68 3.61 7.96
N ASP A 85 11.74 4.65 7.12
CA ASP A 85 11.46 6.04 7.46
C ASP A 85 9.93 6.28 7.49
N GLU A 86 9.36 6.26 8.69
CA GLU A 86 7.91 6.40 8.92
C GLU A 86 7.37 7.78 8.50
N ASP A 87 8.17 8.84 8.57
CA ASP A 87 7.75 10.20 8.17
C ASP A 87 7.52 10.27 6.67
N ARG A 88 8.42 9.66 5.88
CA ARG A 88 8.26 9.56 4.43
C ARG A 88 7.11 8.67 4.02
N MET A 89 6.89 7.57 4.74
CA MET A 89 5.74 6.70 4.52
C MET A 89 4.43 7.47 4.69
N ARG A 90 4.29 8.25 5.78
CA ARG A 90 3.12 9.11 6.02
C ARG A 90 2.97 10.18 4.94
N ALA A 91 4.06 10.84 4.55
CA ALA A 91 4.04 11.84 3.49
C ALA A 91 3.55 11.25 2.15
N LYS A 92 4.02 10.04 1.80
CA LYS A 92 3.58 9.36 0.58
C LYS A 92 2.10 8.98 0.64
N TYR A 93 1.64 8.46 1.76
CA TYR A 93 0.23 8.12 1.91
C TYR A 93 -0.67 9.36 1.84
N TYR A 94 -0.25 10.48 2.44
CA TYR A 94 -0.94 11.76 2.31
C TYR A 94 -0.97 12.26 0.85
N GLU A 95 0.12 12.12 0.11
CA GLU A 95 0.17 12.44 -1.32
C GLU A 95 -0.82 11.59 -2.13
N MET A 96 -0.85 10.27 -1.88
CA MET A 96 -1.77 9.36 -2.56
C MET A 96 -3.24 9.75 -2.34
N LYS A 97 -3.60 10.18 -1.12
CA LYS A 97 -4.95 10.64 -0.76
C LYS A 97 -5.44 11.84 -1.57
N LYS A 98 -4.57 12.55 -2.30
CA LYS A 98 -4.97 13.65 -3.21
C LYS A 98 -5.66 13.16 -4.48
N ASP A 99 -5.45 11.90 -4.88
CA ASP A 99 -6.11 11.26 -6.01
C ASP A 99 -6.69 9.91 -5.55
N LEU A 100 -7.95 9.94 -5.12
CA LEU A 100 -8.71 8.78 -4.65
C LEU A 100 -9.32 7.98 -5.80
N THR A 101 -8.44 7.46 -6.67
CA THR A 101 -8.81 6.50 -7.72
C THR A 101 -8.39 5.10 -7.31
N TYR A 102 -9.26 4.12 -7.54
CA TYR A 102 -9.01 2.70 -7.36
C TYR A 102 -8.94 2.01 -8.72
N ASN A 103 -7.99 1.11 -8.88
CA ASN A 103 -7.87 0.22 -10.04
C ASN A 103 -7.33 -1.13 -9.58
N MET A 104 -8.05 -2.21 -9.88
CA MET A 104 -7.69 -3.55 -9.43
C MET A 104 -6.29 -4.00 -9.89
N THR A 105 -5.81 -3.53 -11.03
CA THR A 105 -4.54 -3.98 -11.62
C THR A 105 -3.35 -3.17 -11.10
N VAL A 106 -3.46 -1.84 -11.09
CA VAL A 106 -2.31 -0.93 -10.89
C VAL A 106 -2.43 0.03 -9.72
N LYS A 107 -3.62 0.19 -9.12
CA LYS A 107 -3.89 1.13 -8.03
C LYS A 107 -4.88 0.54 -7.03
N ASN A 108 -4.48 -0.59 -6.45
CA ASN A 108 -5.22 -1.36 -5.45
C ASN A 108 -4.55 -1.28 -4.07
N CYS A 109 -5.14 -1.95 -3.08
CA CYS A 109 -4.63 -2.04 -1.71
C CYS A 109 -3.16 -2.51 -1.62
N ALA A 110 -2.79 -3.54 -2.38
CA ALA A 110 -1.44 -4.08 -2.41
C ALA A 110 -0.42 -3.09 -2.99
N SER A 111 -0.74 -2.44 -4.10
CA SER A 111 0.10 -1.41 -4.71
C SER A 111 0.24 -0.18 -3.81
N ALA A 112 -0.80 0.16 -3.04
CA ALA A 112 -0.78 1.26 -2.09
C ALA A 112 0.22 0.99 -0.96
N VAL A 113 0.15 -0.19 -0.34
CA VAL A 113 1.12 -0.64 0.67
C VAL A 113 2.54 -0.64 0.10
N ALA A 114 2.75 -1.20 -1.10
CA ALA A 114 4.06 -1.25 -1.73
C ALA A 114 4.66 0.16 -1.98
N ASN A 115 3.85 1.10 -2.48
CA ASN A 115 4.27 2.49 -2.71
C ASN A 115 4.68 3.19 -1.41
N VAL A 116 3.95 2.94 -0.31
CA VAL A 116 4.29 3.47 1.01
C VAL A 116 5.61 2.87 1.51
N LEU A 117 5.78 1.54 1.42
CA LEU A 117 7.02 0.86 1.82
C LEU A 117 8.25 1.35 1.04
N LEU A 118 8.09 1.55 -0.28
CA LEU A 118 9.14 2.11 -1.15
C LEU A 118 9.53 3.53 -0.73
N ALA A 119 8.55 4.39 -0.46
CA ALA A 119 8.82 5.75 0.02
C ALA A 119 9.52 5.78 1.38
N GLY A 120 9.26 4.78 2.24
CA GLY A 120 9.95 4.56 3.50
C GLY A 120 11.41 4.10 3.37
N GLY A 121 11.91 3.90 2.14
CA GLY A 121 13.30 3.57 1.90
C GLY A 121 13.56 2.12 1.50
N ALA A 122 12.54 1.29 1.29
CA ALA A 122 12.75 -0.08 0.81
C ALA A 122 13.56 -0.11 -0.51
N CYS A 123 13.45 0.92 -1.35
CA CYS A 123 14.22 1.07 -2.59
C CYS A 123 15.75 1.23 -2.41
N LEU A 124 16.23 1.40 -1.17
CA LEU A 124 17.66 1.45 -0.87
C LEU A 124 18.36 0.09 -0.99
N SER A 125 17.62 -1.00 -0.85
CA SER A 125 18.13 -2.33 -1.17
C SER A 125 17.90 -2.63 -2.65
N PHE A 126 18.94 -3.14 -3.32
CA PHE A 126 18.86 -3.55 -4.72
C PHE A 126 17.82 -4.66 -4.92
N ASP A 127 17.75 -5.62 -4.01
CA ASP A 127 16.82 -6.75 -4.11
C ASP A 127 15.38 -6.27 -3.94
N CYS A 128 15.12 -5.40 -2.96
CA CYS A 128 13.83 -4.77 -2.79
C CYS A 128 13.42 -3.93 -4.00
N LEU A 129 14.34 -3.12 -4.55
CA LEU A 129 14.08 -2.32 -5.74
C LEU A 129 13.81 -3.19 -6.97
N ASN A 130 14.56 -4.27 -7.15
CA ASN A 130 14.37 -5.21 -8.25
C ASN A 130 13.03 -5.94 -8.13
N TYR A 131 12.70 -6.40 -6.91
CA TYR A 131 11.41 -7.00 -6.61
C TYR A 131 10.27 -6.05 -6.92
N ALA A 132 10.42 -4.74 -6.65
CA ALA A 132 9.35 -3.76 -6.84
C ALA A 132 9.00 -3.43 -8.30
N LYS A 133 9.79 -3.88 -9.29
CA LYS A 133 9.54 -3.60 -10.72
C LYS A 133 8.37 -4.38 -11.34
N LYS A 134 7.62 -5.13 -10.54
CA LYS A 134 6.47 -5.92 -11.02
C LYS A 134 5.33 -5.01 -11.47
N ALA A 135 4.60 -5.45 -12.49
CA ALA A 135 3.47 -4.71 -13.04
C ALA A 135 2.20 -4.79 -12.16
N VAL A 136 2.04 -5.88 -11.38
CA VAL A 136 0.84 -6.14 -10.58
C VAL A 136 1.23 -6.50 -9.16
N TRP A 137 0.56 -5.86 -8.21
CA TRP A 137 0.68 -6.12 -6.79
C TRP A 137 -0.56 -6.84 -6.28
N THR A 138 -0.34 -7.90 -5.50
CA THR A 138 -1.39 -8.69 -4.83
C THR A 138 -1.10 -8.76 -3.33
N PRO A 139 -2.06 -9.19 -2.49
CA PRO A 139 -1.81 -9.37 -1.06
C PRO A 139 -0.61 -10.27 -0.75
N ALA A 140 -0.47 -11.38 -1.47
CA ALA A 140 0.66 -12.29 -1.31
C ALA A 140 1.99 -11.60 -1.65
N GLU A 141 2.01 -10.78 -2.69
CA GLU A 141 3.19 -10.02 -3.11
C GLU A 141 3.61 -8.98 -2.08
N THR A 142 2.65 -8.31 -1.42
CA THR A 142 2.98 -7.40 -0.31
C THR A 142 3.57 -8.11 0.89
N LEU A 143 3.11 -9.33 1.19
CA LEU A 143 3.71 -10.14 2.26
C LEU A 143 5.15 -10.52 1.93
N THR A 144 5.41 -11.02 0.72
CA THR A 144 6.76 -11.38 0.28
C THR A 144 7.67 -10.16 0.28
N PHE A 145 7.18 -9.00 -0.17
CA PHE A 145 7.96 -7.77 -0.15
C PHE A 145 8.28 -7.31 1.28
N ALA A 146 7.33 -7.41 2.21
CA ALA A 146 7.57 -7.11 3.63
C ALA A 146 8.64 -8.03 4.24
N LEU A 147 8.62 -9.32 3.92
CA LEU A 147 9.64 -10.28 4.37
C LEU A 147 11.01 -9.98 3.76
N LEU A 148 11.07 -9.60 2.48
CA LEU A 148 12.30 -9.20 1.81
C LEU A 148 12.89 -7.91 2.41
N ILE A 149 12.05 -6.93 2.75
CA ILE A 149 12.50 -5.72 3.45
C ILE A 149 13.17 -6.09 4.78
N ASN A 150 12.62 -7.05 5.53
CA ASN A 150 13.21 -7.50 6.78
C ASN A 150 14.56 -8.22 6.58
N SER A 151 14.72 -9.05 5.53
CA SER A 151 16.02 -9.65 5.24
C SER A 151 17.07 -8.59 4.86
N GLU A 152 16.62 -7.48 4.26
CA GLU A 152 17.44 -6.37 3.80
C GLU A 152 17.58 -5.21 4.81
N ALA A 153 17.07 -5.39 6.04
CA ALA A 153 16.93 -4.32 7.03
C ALA A 153 18.26 -3.60 7.32
N ARG A 154 19.39 -4.33 7.34
CA ARG A 154 20.72 -3.74 7.60
C ARG A 154 21.12 -2.76 6.50
N VAL A 155 20.90 -3.11 5.23
CA VAL A 155 21.23 -2.27 4.07
C VAL A 155 20.36 -1.03 4.07
N ILE A 156 19.06 -1.20 4.31
CA ILE A 156 18.08 -0.12 4.34
C ILE A 156 18.40 0.86 5.48
N LYS A 157 18.60 0.38 6.72
CA LYS A 157 18.97 1.23 7.88
C LYS A 157 20.25 2.03 7.59
N ALA A 158 21.27 1.38 7.01
CA ALA A 158 22.51 2.06 6.66
C ALA A 158 22.32 3.13 5.57
N GLY A 159 21.47 2.88 4.58
CA GLY A 159 21.14 3.86 3.54
C GLY A 159 20.37 5.07 4.09
N ILE A 160 19.40 4.84 4.98
CA ILE A 160 18.67 5.92 5.67
C ILE A 160 19.63 6.77 6.50
N ALA A 161 20.50 6.15 7.29
CA ALA A 161 21.46 6.84 8.15
C ALA A 161 22.46 7.71 7.37
N LYS A 162 22.75 7.37 6.10
CA LYS A 162 23.62 8.16 5.22
C LYS A 162 22.93 9.38 4.57
N GLY A 163 21.68 9.66 4.95
CA GLY A 163 20.93 10.81 4.45
C GLY A 163 20.21 10.49 3.14
N PHE A 164 19.37 9.45 3.15
CA PHE A 164 18.49 9.07 2.05
C PHE A 164 17.78 10.30 1.44
N LYS A 165 18.15 10.67 0.22
CA LYS A 165 17.43 11.69 -0.57
C LYS A 165 16.35 10.96 -1.37
N PRO A 166 15.12 11.51 -1.46
CA PRO A 166 14.02 10.80 -2.12
C PRO A 166 14.42 10.44 -3.55
N ALA A 167 14.37 9.14 -3.89
CA ALA A 167 14.45 8.70 -5.26
C ALA A 167 13.28 9.37 -6.01
N MET A 168 13.61 10.13 -7.05
CA MET A 168 12.73 10.79 -8.02
C MET A 168 11.23 10.61 -7.74
N GLN A 169 10.56 11.72 -7.38
CA GLN A 169 9.15 11.88 -7.67
C GLN A 169 8.97 11.49 -9.14
N TRP A 170 8.34 10.35 -9.42
CA TRP A 170 7.87 10.06 -10.76
C TRP A 170 6.83 11.12 -11.07
N THR A 171 7.25 12.21 -11.71
CA THR A 171 6.34 13.10 -12.41
C THR A 171 5.70 12.24 -13.48
N MET A 172 4.50 11.74 -13.20
CA MET A 172 3.59 11.32 -14.27
C MET A 172 3.53 12.49 -15.25
N PRO A 173 3.73 12.27 -16.56
CA PRO A 173 3.55 13.33 -17.53
C PRO A 173 2.15 13.90 -17.33
N SER A 174 2.04 15.16 -16.92
CA SER A 174 0.77 15.86 -17.04
C SER A 174 0.49 15.95 -18.53
N PHE A 175 -0.39 15.10 -19.05
CA PHE A 175 -1.03 15.37 -20.32
C PHE A 175 -1.87 16.62 -20.13
N GLY A 176 -1.26 17.76 -20.44
CA GLY A 176 -1.96 19.03 -20.52
C GLY A 176 -3.14 18.86 -21.46
N SER A 177 -4.32 19.14 -20.96
CA SER A 177 -5.50 19.38 -21.77
C SER A 177 -5.18 20.49 -22.76
N ARG A 178 -4.87 20.12 -24.01
CA ARG A 178 -5.02 21.05 -25.12
C ARG A 178 -6.51 21.22 -25.30
N GLY A 179 -6.98 22.42 -24.99
CA GLY A 179 -8.33 22.86 -25.31
C GLY A 179 -8.61 22.67 -26.79
N TRP A 180 -9.86 22.28 -27.05
CA TRP A 180 -10.58 22.55 -28.29
C TRP A 180 -11.80 23.36 -27.90
#